data_AF-A0AAW6R723-F1
#
_entry.id   AF-A0AAW6R723-F1
#
_cell.length_a   1.000
_cell.length_b   1.000
_cell.length_c   1.000
_cell.angle_alpha   90.00
_cell.angle_beta   90.00
_cell.angle_gamma   90.00
#
_symmetry.space_group_name_H-M   'P 1'
#
loop_
_entity.id
_entity.type
_entity.pdbx_description
1 polymer ?
#
loop_
_entity_poly.entity_id
_entity_poly.type
_entity_poly.pdbx_seq_one_letter_code
_entity_poly.pdbx_strand_id
1 'polypeptide(L)'
;MDGIEPNRIAMDADQVAAVAAYYRRSSLVLAAVADDLAAHDFGRWARTDAGPDAASSLGPSAATYAELSASLSARLRSQSRAAAVLAQNLRASAIGMTAGDAQAAGQISHATPAAEAAPR
;
A
#
# COMPACT_ATOMS: atom_id res chain seq x y z
N MET A 1 -3.30 42.08 -8.40
CA MET A 1 -2.15 41.17 -8.34
C MET A 1 -2.65 39.98 -7.53
N ASP A 2 -3.24 39.03 -8.24
CA ASP A 2 -4.03 37.95 -7.65
C ASP A 2 -3.10 37.02 -6.90
N GLY A 3 -3.19 37.08 -5.57
CA GLY A 3 -2.53 36.12 -4.71
C GLY A 3 -3.10 34.75 -5.03
N ILE A 4 -2.24 33.84 -5.47
CA ILE A 4 -2.55 32.42 -5.49
C ILE A 4 -2.81 32.07 -4.03
N GLU A 5 -4.08 32.04 -3.62
CA GLU A 5 -4.43 31.48 -2.33
C GLU A 5 -3.85 30.06 -2.33
N PRO A 6 -2.93 29.72 -1.41
CA PRO A 6 -2.44 28.37 -1.31
C PRO A 6 -3.69 27.51 -1.09
N ASN A 7 -3.98 26.64 -2.04
CA ASN A 7 -5.11 25.71 -1.95
C ASN A 7 -4.88 24.84 -0.71
N ARG A 8 -5.43 25.28 0.43
CA ARG A 8 -5.23 24.65 1.73
C ARG A 8 -6.05 23.38 1.72
N ILE A 9 -5.40 22.28 1.38
CA ILE A 9 -5.97 20.95 1.53
C ILE A 9 -5.98 20.66 3.03
N ALA A 10 -7.14 20.87 3.66
CA ALA A 10 -7.40 20.28 4.96
C ALA A 10 -7.46 18.77 4.78
N MET A 11 -6.54 18.04 5.41
CA MET A 11 -6.52 16.58 5.38
C MET A 11 -6.76 16.07 6.80
N ASP A 12 -7.59 15.04 6.91
CA ASP A 12 -7.79 14.34 8.17
C ASP A 12 -6.63 13.36 8.35
N ALA A 13 -5.67 13.71 9.23
CA ALA A 13 -4.47 12.91 9.46
C ALA A 13 -4.79 11.52 10.03
N ASP A 14 -5.84 11.40 10.85
CA ASP A 14 -6.25 10.12 11.44
C ASP A 14 -6.88 9.21 10.37
N GLN A 15 -7.73 9.78 9.51
CA GLN A 15 -8.29 9.05 8.37
C GLN A 15 -7.18 8.58 7.42
N VAL A 16 -6.21 9.43 7.09
CA VAL A 16 -5.09 9.06 6.22
C VAL A 16 -4.20 7.99 6.86
N ALA A 17 -3.95 8.07 8.17
CA ALA A 17 -3.24 7.03 8.90
C ALA A 17 -3.99 5.68 8.88
N ALA A 18 -5.31 5.69 9.00
CA ALA A 18 -6.14 4.49 8.90
C ALA A 18 -6.07 3.85 7.50
N VAL A 19 -6.14 4.67 6.44
CA VAL A 19 -6.00 4.20 5.05
C VAL A 19 -4.59 3.65 4.80
N ALA A 20 -3.55 4.31 5.32
CA ALA A 20 -2.18 3.81 5.25
C ALA A 20 -2.05 2.42 5.90
N ALA A 21 -2.65 2.23 7.08
CA ALA A 21 -2.64 0.95 7.77
C ALA A 21 -3.39 -0.15 6.99
N TYR A 22 -4.51 0.19 6.33
CA TYR A 22 -5.21 -0.73 5.44
C TYR A 22 -4.31 -1.19 4.28
N TYR A 23 -3.73 -0.26 3.50
CA TYR A 23 -2.86 -0.63 2.39
C TYR A 23 -1.62 -1.41 2.84
N ARG A 24 -1.09 -1.12 4.03
CA ARG A 24 0.01 -1.90 4.60
C ARG A 24 -0.40 -3.36 4.83
N ARG A 25 -1.55 -3.61 5.47
CA ARG A 25 -2.05 -4.98 5.65
C ARG A 25 -2.32 -5.67 4.33
N SER A 26 -2.99 -5.00 3.39
CA SER A 26 -3.26 -5.54 2.06
C SER A 26 -1.97 -5.91 1.32
N SER A 27 -0.90 -5.11 1.44
CA SER A 27 0.40 -5.43 0.84
C SER A 27 0.97 -6.76 1.33
N LEU A 28 0.81 -7.05 2.63
CA LEU A 28 1.30 -8.29 3.25
C LEU A 28 0.48 -9.50 2.80
N VAL A 29 -0.85 -9.36 2.72
CA VAL A 29 -1.72 -10.43 2.21
C VAL A 29 -1.37 -10.75 0.76
N LEU A 30 -1.24 -9.74 -0.10
CA LEU A 30 -0.89 -9.95 -1.51
C LEU A 30 0.49 -10.60 -1.69
N ALA A 31 1.46 -10.26 -0.84
CA ALA A 31 2.77 -10.92 -0.84
C ALA A 31 2.64 -12.39 -0.45
N ALA A 32 1.94 -12.68 0.66
CA ALA A 32 1.75 -14.05 1.14
C ALA A 32 1.04 -14.93 0.10
N VAL A 33 -0.01 -14.42 -0.56
CA VAL A 33 -0.71 -15.13 -1.62
C VAL A 33 0.20 -15.37 -2.83
N ALA A 34 1.04 -14.40 -3.21
CA ALA A 34 1.99 -14.59 -4.30
C ALA A 34 3.08 -15.63 -3.98
N ASP A 35 3.51 -15.70 -2.72
CA ASP A 35 4.50 -16.68 -2.28
C ASP A 35 3.89 -18.09 -2.21
N ASP A 36 2.65 -18.21 -1.74
CA ASP A 36 1.90 -19.47 -1.77
C ASP A 36 1.69 -20.00 -3.20
N LEU A 37 1.25 -19.14 -4.12
CA LEU A 37 1.11 -19.48 -5.54
C LEU A 37 2.44 -19.89 -6.18
N ALA A 38 3.54 -19.24 -5.82
CA ALA A 38 4.86 -19.56 -6.35
C ALA A 38 5.44 -20.87 -5.74
N ALA A 39 5.04 -21.24 -4.53
CA ALA A 39 5.48 -22.46 -3.88
C ALA A 39 4.81 -23.72 -4.48
N HIS A 40 3.58 -23.56 -4.97
CA HIS A 40 2.85 -24.64 -5.61
C HIS A 40 3.25 -24.72 -7.09
N ASP A 41 4.02 -25.74 -7.47
CA ASP A 41 4.43 -25.96 -8.87
C ASP A 41 3.22 -26.41 -9.72
N PHE A 42 2.43 -25.44 -10.19
CA PHE A 42 1.23 -25.70 -10.98
C PHE A 42 1.56 -26.49 -12.25
N GLY A 43 0.75 -27.51 -12.53
CA GLY A 43 0.99 -28.43 -13.65
C GLY A 43 1.95 -29.57 -13.35
N ARG A 44 2.57 -29.63 -12.15
CA ARG A 44 3.39 -30.78 -11.70
C ARG A 44 2.65 -32.11 -11.85
N TRP A 45 1.36 -32.12 -11.55
CA TRP A 45 0.49 -33.29 -11.66
C TRP A 45 0.54 -33.96 -13.05
N ALA A 46 0.68 -33.21 -14.15
CA ALA A 46 0.79 -33.79 -15.50
C ALA A 46 2.24 -34.09 -15.91
N ARG A 47 3.20 -33.31 -15.40
CA ARG A 47 4.60 -33.40 -15.82
C ARG A 47 5.38 -34.48 -15.07
N THR A 48 4.99 -34.76 -13.83
CA THR A 48 5.78 -35.55 -12.89
C THR A 48 4.98 -36.66 -12.23
N ASP A 49 3.70 -36.41 -11.95
CA ASP A 49 2.88 -37.35 -11.17
C ASP A 49 1.97 -38.23 -12.06
N ALA A 50 1.85 -37.91 -13.36
CA ALA A 50 1.06 -38.65 -14.34
C ALA A 50 1.91 -39.65 -15.15
N GLY A 51 1.27 -40.74 -15.61
CA GLY A 51 1.91 -41.70 -16.52
C GLY A 51 2.20 -41.10 -17.92
N PRO A 52 3.04 -41.75 -18.74
CA PRO A 52 3.57 -41.16 -19.99
C PRO A 52 2.48 -40.70 -20.98
N ASP A 53 1.42 -41.49 -21.14
CA ASP A 53 0.31 -41.16 -22.05
C ASP A 53 -0.50 -39.96 -21.55
N ALA A 54 -0.71 -39.88 -20.24
CA ALA A 54 -1.38 -38.75 -19.59
C ALA A 54 -0.51 -37.49 -19.61
N ALA A 55 0.81 -37.61 -19.49
CA ALA A 55 1.73 -36.49 -19.63
C ALA A 55 1.69 -35.88 -21.03
N SER A 56 1.55 -36.71 -22.08
CA SER A 56 1.44 -36.23 -23.47
C SER A 56 0.13 -35.48 -23.75
N SER A 57 -0.98 -35.97 -23.21
CA SER A 57 -2.32 -35.41 -23.46
C SER A 57 -2.64 -34.21 -22.56
N LEU A 58 -2.16 -34.21 -21.31
CA LEU A 58 -2.42 -33.16 -20.33
C LEU A 58 -1.29 -32.13 -20.23
N GLY A 59 -0.12 -32.42 -20.82
CA GLY A 59 1.06 -31.55 -20.84
C GLY A 59 0.77 -30.12 -21.30
N PRO A 60 0.03 -29.89 -22.40
CA PRO A 60 -0.33 -28.54 -22.83
C PRO A 60 -1.15 -27.78 -21.78
N SER A 61 -2.16 -28.41 -21.17
CA SER A 61 -2.96 -27.79 -20.12
C SER A 61 -2.12 -27.49 -18.87
N ALA A 62 -1.24 -28.40 -18.48
CA ALA A 62 -0.33 -28.20 -17.35
C ALA A 62 0.68 -27.06 -17.59
N ALA A 63 1.17 -26.90 -18.81
CA ALA A 63 1.98 -25.74 -19.19
C ALA A 63 1.18 -24.44 -19.05
N THR A 64 -0.07 -24.41 -19.53
CA THR A 64 -0.95 -23.24 -19.34
C THR A 64 -1.17 -22.91 -17.86
N TYR A 65 -1.41 -23.90 -17.00
CA TYR A 65 -1.57 -23.65 -15.56
C TYR A 65 -0.29 -23.10 -14.91
N ALA A 66 0.89 -23.59 -15.32
CA ALA A 66 2.17 -23.07 -14.85
C ALA A 66 2.40 -21.61 -15.28
N GLU A 67 2.06 -21.28 -16.52
CA GLU A 67 2.16 -19.90 -17.04
C GLU A 67 1.19 -18.96 -16.30
N LEU A 68 -0.05 -19.41 -16.09
CA LEU A 68 -1.06 -18.63 -15.37
C LEU A 68 -0.66 -18.36 -13.92
N SER A 69 -0.16 -19.37 -13.21
CA SER A 69 0.27 -19.20 -11.81
C SER A 69 1.49 -18.27 -11.71
N ALA A 70 2.46 -18.39 -12.62
CA ALA A 70 3.61 -17.52 -12.68
C ALA A 70 3.21 -16.06 -12.96
N SER A 71 2.35 -15.85 -13.94
CA SER A 71 1.82 -14.52 -14.30
C SER A 71 1.04 -13.89 -13.15
N LEU A 72 0.16 -14.65 -12.50
CA LEU A 72 -0.62 -14.19 -11.36
C LEU A 72 0.28 -13.83 -10.17
N SER A 73 1.23 -14.69 -9.84
CA SER A 73 2.21 -14.45 -8.76
C SER A 73 2.99 -13.15 -9.00
N ALA A 74 3.46 -12.93 -10.23
CA ALA A 74 4.19 -11.71 -10.60
C ALA A 74 3.31 -10.45 -10.45
N ARG A 75 2.04 -10.50 -10.89
CA ARG A 75 1.09 -9.40 -10.75
C ARG A 75 0.80 -9.08 -9.28
N LEU A 76 0.58 -10.11 -8.45
CA LEU A 76 0.35 -9.95 -7.02
C LEU A 76 1.56 -9.33 -6.30
N ARG A 77 2.79 -9.74 -6.64
CA ARG A 77 4.01 -9.10 -6.11
C ARG A 77 4.13 -7.63 -6.51
N SER A 78 3.78 -7.29 -7.75
CA SER A 78 3.76 -5.90 -8.21
C SER A 78 2.75 -5.07 -7.41
N GLN A 79 1.53 -5.57 -7.25
CA GLN A 79 0.47 -4.91 -6.48
C GLN A 79 0.82 -4.78 -4.99
N SER A 80 1.43 -5.81 -4.40
CA SER A 80 1.94 -5.78 -3.03
C SER A 80 2.95 -4.64 -2.83
N ARG A 81 3.95 -4.52 -3.71
CA ARG A 81 4.94 -3.44 -3.65
C ARG A 81 4.30 -2.06 -3.80
N ALA A 82 3.40 -1.90 -4.77
CA ALA A 82 2.70 -0.64 -4.98
C ALA A 82 1.86 -0.24 -3.75
N ALA A 83 1.14 -1.20 -3.15
CA ALA A 83 0.37 -0.97 -1.92
C ALA A 83 1.27 -0.61 -0.73
N ALA A 84 2.44 -1.24 -0.59
CA ALA A 84 3.40 -0.92 0.46
C ALA A 84 3.98 0.50 0.30
N VAL A 85 4.33 0.90 -0.92
CA VAL A 85 4.80 2.26 -1.22
C VAL A 85 3.71 3.29 -0.94
N LEU A 86 2.48 3.03 -1.38
CA LEU A 86 1.34 3.91 -1.12
C LEU A 86 1.10 4.08 0.39
N ALA A 87 1.09 2.97 1.14
CA ALA A 87 0.95 3.00 2.59
C ALA A 87 2.06 3.82 3.28
N GLN A 88 3.30 3.66 2.82
CA GLN A 88 4.44 4.41 3.36
C GLN A 88 4.31 5.92 3.09
N ASN A 89 3.93 6.29 1.86
CA ASN A 89 3.74 7.69 1.49
C ASN A 89 2.61 8.34 2.28
N LEU A 90 1.45 7.68 2.39
CA LEU A 90 0.32 8.18 3.17
C LEU A 90 0.68 8.36 4.65
N ARG A 91 1.41 7.40 5.24
CA ARG A 91 1.89 7.51 6.61
C ARG A 91 2.84 8.70 6.79
N ALA A 92 3.80 8.88 5.87
CA ALA A 92 4.74 9.99 5.91
C ALA A 92 4.02 11.34 5.79
N SER A 93 3.03 11.44 4.90
CA SER A 93 2.18 12.64 4.76
C SER A 93 1.40 12.96 6.04
N ALA A 94 0.77 11.96 6.68
CA ALA A 94 0.04 12.16 7.93
C ALA A 94 0.93 12.66 9.08
N ILE A 95 2.15 12.10 9.20
CA ILE A 95 3.14 12.54 10.20
C ILE A 95 3.57 13.99 9.91
N GLY A 96 3.93 14.29 8.67
CA GLY A 96 4.40 15.62 8.27
C GLY A 96 3.36 16.70 8.53
N MET A 97 2.08 16.41 8.27
CA MET A 97 1.01 17.37 8.50
C MET A 97 0.71 17.56 9.99
N THR A 98 0.64 16.47 10.78
CA THR A 98 0.42 16.58 12.24
C THR A 98 1.55 17.40 12.91
N ALA A 99 2.79 17.20 12.46
CA ALA A 99 3.94 17.99 12.94
C ALA A 99 3.84 19.47 12.51
N GLY A 100 3.41 19.72 11.26
CA GLY A 100 3.17 21.07 10.75
C GLY A 100 2.07 21.80 11.53
N ASP A 101 0.96 21.13 11.82
CA ASP A 101 -0.15 21.68 12.61
C ASP A 101 0.30 22.01 14.04
N ALA A 102 1.05 21.11 14.68
CA ALA A 102 1.60 21.35 16.01
C ALA A 102 2.57 22.55 16.04
N GLN A 103 3.43 22.68 15.02
CA GLN A 103 4.34 23.82 14.89
C GLN A 103 3.57 25.13 14.68
N ALA A 104 2.57 25.13 13.80
CA ALA A 104 1.73 26.30 13.54
C ALA A 104 0.97 26.72 14.79
N ALA A 105 0.37 25.77 15.52
CA ALA A 105 -0.30 26.03 16.79
C ALA A 105 0.64 26.66 17.82
N GLY A 106 1.86 26.12 17.98
CA GLY A 106 2.86 26.69 18.87
C GLY A 106 3.26 28.11 18.50
N GLN A 107 3.48 28.39 17.20
CA GLN A 107 3.78 29.73 16.71
C GLN A 107 2.64 30.72 16.95
N ILE A 108 1.39 30.30 16.75
CA ILE A 108 0.20 31.13 17.04
C ILE A 108 0.10 31.41 18.54
N SER A 109 0.28 30.41 19.40
CA SER A 109 0.28 30.59 20.86
C SER A 109 1.38 31.55 21.33
N HIS A 110 2.58 31.49 20.74
CA HIS A 110 3.67 32.40 21.07
C HIS A 110 3.49 33.81 20.49
N ALA A 111 2.86 33.95 19.32
CA ALA A 111 2.53 35.23 18.71
C ALA A 111 1.34 35.94 19.41
N THR A 112 0.65 35.25 20.32
CA THR A 112 -0.46 35.80 21.10
C THR A 112 -0.05 36.03 22.57
N PRO A 113 0.87 36.94 22.91
CA PRO A 113 1.08 37.34 24.30
C PRO A 113 0.03 38.37 24.75
N ALA A 114 -0.76 38.01 25.77
CA ALA A 114 -1.46 38.87 26.74
C ALA A 114 -2.14 40.17 26.22
N ALA A 115 -3.01 40.09 25.21
CA ALA A 115 -3.98 41.16 24.96
C ALA A 115 -5.06 41.28 26.08
N GLU A 116 -5.03 40.40 27.08
CA GLU A 116 -6.02 40.29 28.17
C GLU A 116 -5.42 40.56 29.57
N ALA A 117 -4.29 41.27 29.66
CA ALA A 117 -3.73 41.76 30.93
C ALA A 117 -3.81 43.29 31.02
N ALA A 118 -5.02 43.83 30.91
CA ALA A 118 -5.30 45.20 31.33
C ALA A 118 -6.62 45.26 32.11
N PRO A 119 -6.61 45.02 33.44
CA PRO A 119 -7.63 45.56 34.30
C PRO A 119 -7.36 47.05 34.53
N ARG A 120 -8.44 47.82 34.46
CA ARG A 120 -8.53 49.26 34.74
C ARG A 120 -8.06 49.62 36.14
#